data_AF-A0A917NZA3-F1
#
_entry.id   AF-A0A917NZA3-F1
#
_cell.length_a   1.000
_cell.length_b   1.000
_cell.length_c   1.000
_cell.angle_alpha   90.00
_cell.angle_beta   90.00
_cell.angle_gamma   90.00
#
_symmetry.space_group_name_H-M   'P 1'
#
loop_
_entity.id
_entity.type
_entity.pdbx_description
1 polymer ?
#
loop_
_entity_poly.entity_id
_entity_poly.type
_entity_poly.pdbx_seq_one_letter_code
_entity_poly.pdbx_strand_id
1 'polypeptide(L)'
;MMENRMLHDDRRAVPAREVSAPARGEAPIVWDRATTAAAIGFGPLVDALRTAVVEYQAGLIHSPERLSVPLAEGGVALSMPASAADIAIHKLVNVQPANARHGRPTLHGIVTLIDTATGEILCGLDGPEVTGRRTAGISLLAMATFLPTAPEEIVLIGTGAQAAHHVAGIHALYPGCRVLVRGIDPGQVEAFCQRHGVCHPSLAPCPDIIPESAQVVITLTTSKEVVYDLPASPGRLVIGVGAFRPDMAEIGSTTLHGSRLFADDPAGARHEAGDLLRAGVDWQTVLPLAAAISKPPSGHPVVVKSVGTAAWDLAAARVARSSLQQAARRPNGPVFPPGQPATPKNGVAAHDFRA
;
A
#
# COMPACT_ATOMS: atom_id res chain seq x y z
N MET A 1 -22.00 -68.16 -8.55
CA MET A 1 -21.56 -66.79 -8.83
C MET A 1 -22.25 -65.88 -7.84
N MET A 2 -21.47 -65.29 -6.94
CA MET A 2 -21.92 -64.51 -5.80
C MET A 2 -22.49 -63.14 -6.24
N GLU A 3 -23.53 -62.74 -5.52
CA GLU A 3 -24.19 -61.44 -5.55
C GLU A 3 -23.21 -60.28 -5.29
N ASN A 4 -23.48 -59.11 -5.86
CA ASN A 4 -23.24 -57.88 -5.10
C ASN A 4 -24.20 -56.75 -5.50
N ARG A 5 -24.98 -56.33 -4.50
CA ARG A 5 -25.79 -55.11 -4.45
C ARG A 5 -24.89 -53.89 -4.68
N MET A 6 -25.30 -52.98 -5.56
CA MET A 6 -24.81 -51.61 -5.55
C MET A 6 -25.91 -50.68 -5.03
N LEU A 7 -25.66 -50.17 -3.83
CA LEU A 7 -26.47 -49.19 -3.12
C LEU A 7 -26.64 -47.92 -3.95
N HIS A 8 -27.87 -47.42 -4.01
CA HIS A 8 -28.17 -46.05 -4.42
C HIS A 8 -27.59 -45.10 -3.35
N ASP A 9 -26.54 -44.35 -3.70
CA ASP A 9 -26.09 -43.20 -2.90
C ASP A 9 -26.82 -41.95 -3.41
N ASP A 10 -27.98 -41.71 -2.82
CA ASP A 10 -28.85 -40.57 -3.09
C ASP A 10 -28.28 -39.31 -2.39
N ARG A 11 -27.12 -38.83 -2.86
CA ARG A 11 -26.58 -37.53 -2.44
C ARG A 11 -27.13 -36.45 -3.34
N ARG A 12 -28.25 -35.86 -2.93
CA ARG A 12 -28.69 -34.55 -3.44
C ARG A 12 -27.51 -33.58 -3.35
N ALA A 13 -27.01 -33.17 -4.51
CA ALA A 13 -26.09 -32.06 -4.62
C ALA A 13 -26.75 -30.83 -3.99
N VAL A 14 -26.17 -30.34 -2.89
CA VAL A 14 -26.53 -29.04 -2.34
C VAL A 14 -26.05 -27.99 -3.34
N PRO A 15 -26.91 -27.11 -3.86
CA PRO A 15 -26.48 -26.14 -4.86
C PRO A 15 -25.48 -25.17 -4.24
N ALA A 16 -24.35 -24.96 -4.93
CA ALA A 16 -23.36 -23.95 -4.60
C ALA A 16 -24.05 -22.57 -4.57
N ARG A 17 -23.95 -21.85 -3.46
CA ARG A 17 -24.38 -20.45 -3.41
C ARG A 17 -23.38 -19.60 -4.19
N GLU A 18 -23.87 -18.97 -5.25
CA GLU A 18 -23.16 -17.91 -5.97
C GLU A 18 -22.74 -16.81 -4.99
N VAL A 19 -21.48 -16.41 -5.03
CA VAL A 19 -21.05 -15.11 -4.46
C VAL A 19 -21.32 -14.08 -5.56
N SER A 20 -22.58 -13.74 -5.75
CA SER A 20 -23.01 -12.58 -6.53
C SER A 20 -22.81 -11.30 -5.72
N ALA A 21 -22.88 -10.13 -6.36
CA ALA A 21 -23.11 -8.87 -5.65
C ALA A 21 -24.26 -9.08 -4.64
N PRO A 22 -24.22 -8.44 -3.44
CA PRO A 22 -25.26 -8.62 -2.44
C PRO A 22 -26.64 -8.52 -3.11
N ALA A 23 -27.50 -9.53 -2.88
CA ALA A 23 -28.83 -9.54 -3.50
C ALA A 23 -29.55 -8.24 -3.13
N ARG A 24 -30.44 -7.71 -4.00
CA ARG A 24 -31.15 -6.44 -3.73
C ARG A 24 -31.69 -6.42 -2.29
N GLY A 25 -31.13 -5.55 -1.45
CA GLY A 25 -31.49 -5.39 -0.04
C GLY A 25 -30.52 -5.98 0.99
N GLU A 26 -29.43 -6.66 0.57
CA GLU A 26 -28.38 -7.12 1.48
C GLU A 26 -27.33 -6.04 1.76
N ALA A 27 -26.78 -6.04 2.98
CA ALA A 27 -25.74 -5.09 3.38
C ALA A 27 -24.43 -5.35 2.59
N PRO A 28 -23.66 -4.30 2.26
CA PRO A 28 -22.36 -4.48 1.61
C PRO A 28 -21.41 -5.34 2.45
N ILE A 29 -20.67 -6.24 1.81
CA ILE A 29 -19.67 -7.07 2.47
C ILE A 29 -18.50 -6.18 2.91
N VAL A 30 -18.09 -6.25 4.18
CA VAL A 30 -16.89 -5.56 4.67
C VAL A 30 -15.82 -6.56 5.06
N TRP A 31 -14.66 -6.48 4.41
CA TRP A 31 -13.52 -7.32 4.69
C TRP A 31 -12.66 -6.73 5.80
N ASP A 32 -12.26 -7.61 6.71
CA ASP A 32 -11.25 -7.27 7.71
C ASP A 32 -9.86 -7.14 7.07
N ARG A 33 -8.87 -6.81 7.89
CA ARG A 33 -7.47 -6.68 7.47
C ARG A 33 -6.93 -7.94 6.80
N ALA A 34 -7.14 -9.11 7.40
CA ALA A 34 -6.56 -10.36 6.91
C ALA A 34 -7.17 -10.78 5.56
N THR A 35 -8.47 -10.60 5.40
CA THR A 35 -9.21 -10.88 4.17
C THR A 35 -8.81 -9.89 3.07
N THR A 36 -8.73 -8.60 3.41
CA THR A 36 -8.22 -7.56 2.49
C THR A 36 -6.78 -7.86 2.05
N ALA A 37 -5.94 -8.29 2.98
CA ALA A 37 -4.56 -8.68 2.72
C ALA A 37 -4.46 -9.84 1.73
N ALA A 38 -5.26 -10.89 1.93
CA ALA A 38 -5.31 -12.05 1.04
C ALA A 38 -5.85 -11.70 -0.35
N ALA A 39 -6.79 -10.75 -0.43
CA ALA A 39 -7.43 -10.36 -1.69
C ALA A 39 -6.58 -9.45 -2.58
N ILE A 40 -5.53 -8.80 -2.03
CA ILE A 40 -4.70 -7.81 -2.73
C ILE A 40 -3.23 -8.27 -2.74
N GLY A 41 -2.93 -9.36 -3.44
CA GLY A 41 -1.56 -9.88 -3.57
C GLY A 41 -0.61 -8.88 -4.24
N PHE A 42 0.65 -8.81 -3.78
CA PHE A 42 1.63 -7.81 -4.25
C PHE A 42 1.97 -7.91 -5.74
N GLY A 43 2.10 -9.11 -6.31
CA GLY A 43 2.34 -9.29 -7.74
C GLY A 43 1.24 -8.67 -8.60
N PRO A 44 -0.02 -9.15 -8.49
CA PRO A 44 -1.15 -8.55 -9.19
C PRO A 44 -1.35 -7.05 -8.90
N LEU A 45 -1.01 -6.59 -7.68
CA LEU A 45 -1.06 -5.18 -7.32
C LEU A 45 -0.04 -4.34 -8.09
N VAL A 46 1.20 -4.81 -8.24
CA VAL A 46 2.20 -4.09 -9.03
C VAL A 46 1.78 -3.99 -10.50
N ASP A 47 1.18 -5.04 -11.07
CA ASP A 47 0.65 -5.01 -12.44
C ASP A 47 -0.54 -4.05 -12.58
N ALA A 48 -1.46 -4.06 -11.61
CA ALA A 48 -2.59 -3.14 -11.58
C ALA A 48 -2.13 -1.68 -11.43
N LEU A 49 -1.11 -1.43 -10.59
CA LEU A 49 -0.52 -0.10 -10.42
C LEU A 49 0.21 0.35 -11.68
N ARG A 50 0.95 -0.53 -12.36
CA ARG A 50 1.59 -0.21 -13.65
C ARG A 50 0.58 0.31 -14.67
N THR A 51 -0.58 -0.34 -14.74
CA THR A 51 -1.69 0.09 -15.60
C THR A 51 -2.29 1.40 -15.12
N ALA A 52 -2.61 1.50 -13.83
CA ALA A 52 -3.25 2.68 -13.25
C ALA A 52 -2.40 3.95 -13.35
N VAL A 53 -1.06 3.85 -13.22
CA VAL A 53 -0.15 5.01 -13.36
C VAL A 53 -0.23 5.60 -14.78
N VAL A 54 -0.33 4.74 -15.80
CA VAL A 54 -0.49 5.17 -17.20
C VAL A 54 -1.89 5.74 -17.44
N GLU A 55 -2.95 5.06 -16.95
CA GLU A 55 -4.33 5.53 -17.08
C GLU A 55 -4.57 6.87 -16.38
N TYR A 56 -4.02 7.06 -15.18
CA TYR A 56 -4.10 8.31 -14.44
C TYR A 56 -3.44 9.46 -15.21
N GLN A 57 -2.24 9.24 -15.75
CA GLN A 57 -1.58 10.25 -16.59
C GLN A 57 -2.36 10.56 -17.87
N ALA A 58 -3.06 9.57 -18.44
CA ALA A 58 -3.91 9.75 -19.61
C ALA A 58 -5.30 10.37 -19.29
N GLY A 59 -5.59 10.66 -18.02
CA GLY A 59 -6.89 11.20 -17.60
C GLY A 59 -8.03 10.18 -17.62
N LEU A 60 -7.72 8.88 -17.69
CA LEU A 60 -8.71 7.80 -17.68
C LEU A 60 -9.12 7.38 -16.25
N ILE A 61 -8.30 7.74 -15.25
CA ILE A 61 -8.66 7.70 -13.85
C ILE A 61 -8.83 9.13 -13.35
N HIS A 62 -10.02 9.44 -12.85
CA HIS A 62 -10.30 10.70 -12.17
C HIS A 62 -10.03 10.53 -10.67
N SER A 63 -9.08 11.27 -10.13
CA SER A 63 -8.80 11.32 -8.70
C SER A 63 -8.65 12.78 -8.29
N PRO A 64 -9.70 13.44 -7.77
CA PRO A 64 -9.59 14.82 -7.31
C PRO A 64 -8.68 14.91 -6.06
N GLU A 65 -8.34 16.15 -5.70
CA GLU A 65 -7.64 16.44 -4.45
C GLU A 65 -8.41 15.90 -3.25
N ARG A 66 -7.67 15.39 -2.26
CA ARG A 66 -8.27 14.86 -1.03
C ARG A 66 -9.00 15.97 -0.26
N LEU A 67 -10.22 15.72 0.16
CA LEU A 67 -10.93 16.60 1.08
C LEU A 67 -10.47 16.32 2.51
N SER A 68 -10.07 17.37 3.22
CA SER A 68 -9.67 17.33 4.63
C SER A 68 -10.74 17.97 5.51
N VAL A 69 -11.23 17.22 6.51
CA VAL A 69 -12.24 17.69 7.47
C VAL A 69 -11.68 17.53 8.88
N PRO A 70 -11.51 18.62 9.65
CA PRO A 70 -11.05 18.54 11.03
C PRO A 70 -11.96 17.67 11.90
N LEU A 71 -11.35 16.89 12.79
CA LEU A 71 -12.02 16.15 13.85
C LEU A 71 -11.59 16.70 15.23
N ALA A 72 -12.23 16.22 16.29
CA ALA A 72 -11.85 16.57 17.66
C ALA A 72 -10.41 16.15 17.99
N GLU A 73 -9.80 16.80 18.99
CA GLU A 73 -8.46 16.47 19.52
C GLU A 73 -7.36 16.49 18.45
N GLY A 74 -7.45 17.41 17.49
CA GLY A 74 -6.46 17.56 16.41
C GLY A 74 -6.50 16.42 15.39
N GLY A 75 -7.58 15.64 15.36
CA GLY A 75 -7.81 14.65 14.34
C GLY A 75 -8.20 15.24 12.99
N VAL A 76 -8.16 14.40 11.96
CA VAL A 76 -8.60 14.76 10.61
C VAL A 76 -9.22 13.56 9.91
N ALA A 77 -10.34 13.78 9.23
CA ALA A 77 -10.92 12.86 8.27
C ALA A 77 -10.52 13.27 6.86
N LEU A 78 -10.00 12.32 6.09
CA LEU A 78 -9.59 12.48 4.71
C LEU A 78 -10.52 11.68 3.80
N SER A 79 -11.18 12.36 2.89
CA SER A 79 -12.06 11.78 1.89
C SER A 79 -11.37 11.82 0.52
N MET A 80 -11.13 10.64 -0.05
CA MET A 80 -10.38 10.48 -1.30
C MET A 80 -11.15 9.56 -2.27
N PRO A 81 -12.03 10.13 -3.12
CA PRO A 81 -12.67 9.37 -4.18
C PRO A 81 -11.73 9.18 -5.38
N ALA A 82 -11.91 8.10 -6.12
CA ALA A 82 -11.40 7.97 -7.49
C ALA A 82 -12.36 7.16 -8.36
N SER A 83 -12.40 7.42 -9.64
CA SER A 83 -13.24 6.68 -10.59
C SER A 83 -12.53 6.44 -11.92
N ALA A 84 -12.83 5.29 -12.52
CA ALA A 84 -12.43 4.91 -13.86
C ALA A 84 -13.66 4.38 -14.60
N ALA A 85 -13.49 3.89 -15.83
CA ALA A 85 -14.59 3.29 -16.59
C ALA A 85 -15.18 2.05 -15.90
N ASP A 86 -14.34 1.27 -15.19
CA ASP A 86 -14.68 -0.06 -14.70
C ASP A 86 -15.07 -0.13 -13.22
N ILE A 87 -14.51 0.73 -12.37
CA ILE A 87 -14.83 0.83 -10.93
C ILE A 87 -14.67 2.27 -10.44
N ALA A 88 -15.31 2.54 -9.30
CA ALA A 88 -15.03 3.70 -8.48
C ALA A 88 -14.68 3.26 -7.06
N ILE A 89 -13.96 4.11 -6.34
CA ILE A 89 -13.64 3.92 -4.93
C ILE A 89 -13.90 5.20 -4.15
N HIS A 90 -14.16 5.02 -2.85
CA HIS A 90 -14.01 6.07 -1.86
C HIS A 90 -13.16 5.55 -0.72
N LYS A 91 -12.00 6.18 -0.51
CA LYS A 91 -11.24 5.98 0.71
C LYS A 91 -11.63 7.05 1.71
N LEU A 92 -12.22 6.62 2.82
CA LEU A 92 -12.38 7.44 4.01
C LEU A 92 -11.36 6.99 5.03
N VAL A 93 -10.40 7.86 5.36
CA VAL A 93 -9.35 7.57 6.34
C VAL A 93 -9.26 8.67 7.37
N ASN A 94 -9.26 8.29 8.64
CA ASN A 94 -9.19 9.17 9.79
C ASN A 94 -7.81 9.02 10.45
N VAL A 95 -7.14 10.14 10.64
CA VAL A 95 -5.90 10.23 11.42
C VAL A 95 -6.24 10.88 12.76
N GLN A 96 -6.12 10.12 13.84
CA GLN A 96 -6.41 10.53 15.21
C GLN A 96 -5.16 10.38 16.09
N PRO A 97 -4.25 11.39 16.13
CA PRO A 97 -3.02 11.29 16.92
C PRO A 97 -3.29 11.04 18.41
N ALA A 98 -4.35 11.63 18.95
CA ALA A 98 -4.75 11.48 20.36
C ALA A 98 -5.04 10.03 20.78
N ASN A 99 -5.35 9.13 19.83
CA ASN A 99 -5.58 7.71 20.13
C ASN A 99 -4.36 7.02 20.76
N ALA A 100 -3.14 7.52 20.52
CA ALA A 100 -1.93 7.00 21.15
C ALA A 100 -2.01 7.02 22.68
N ARG A 101 -2.62 8.07 23.27
CA ARG A 101 -2.82 8.20 24.73
C ARG A 101 -3.78 7.16 25.31
N HIS A 102 -4.59 6.53 24.46
CA HIS A 102 -5.62 5.58 24.83
C HIS A 102 -5.33 4.16 24.32
N GLY A 103 -4.11 3.89 23.82
CA GLY A 103 -3.73 2.59 23.28
C GLY A 103 -4.54 2.17 22.04
N ARG A 104 -5.12 3.12 21.31
CA ARG A 104 -5.92 2.87 20.10
C ARG A 104 -5.09 3.13 18.84
N PRO A 105 -5.41 2.48 17.70
CA PRO A 105 -4.78 2.82 16.42
C PRO A 105 -4.99 4.29 16.07
N THR A 106 -3.95 4.96 15.58
CA THR A 106 -4.04 6.36 15.12
C THR A 106 -4.69 6.48 13.75
N LEU A 107 -4.69 5.40 12.95
CA LEU A 107 -5.29 5.35 11.62
C LEU A 107 -6.50 4.42 11.63
N HIS A 108 -7.64 4.92 11.16
CA HIS A 108 -8.85 4.15 10.91
C HIS A 108 -9.32 4.44 9.50
N GLY A 109 -9.90 3.47 8.80
CA GLY A 109 -10.44 3.79 7.49
C GLY A 109 -11.02 2.59 6.76
N ILE A 110 -11.75 2.91 5.70
CA ILE A 110 -12.38 1.96 4.80
C ILE A 110 -12.16 2.44 3.36
N VAL A 111 -11.97 1.50 2.46
CA VAL A 111 -12.05 1.75 1.01
C VAL A 111 -13.28 1.03 0.49
N THR A 112 -14.29 1.78 0.05
CA THR A 112 -15.47 1.18 -0.60
C THR A 112 -15.19 0.99 -2.07
N LEU A 113 -15.42 -0.22 -2.58
CA LEU A 113 -15.38 -0.55 -4.01
C LEU A 113 -16.80 -0.43 -4.58
N ILE A 114 -16.94 0.32 -5.68
CA ILE A 114 -18.20 0.65 -6.31
C ILE A 114 -18.16 0.21 -7.77
N ASP A 115 -19.23 -0.44 -8.22
CA ASP A 115 -19.47 -0.70 -9.65
C ASP A 115 -19.92 0.59 -10.33
N THR A 116 -19.21 1.02 -11.37
CA THR A 116 -19.51 2.29 -12.07
C THR A 116 -20.73 2.21 -12.98
N ALA A 117 -21.13 1.02 -13.42
CA ALA A 117 -22.30 0.84 -14.27
C ALA A 117 -23.60 0.87 -13.46
N THR A 118 -23.60 0.33 -12.23
CA THR A 118 -24.82 0.25 -11.39
C THR A 118 -24.82 1.23 -10.22
N GLY A 119 -23.65 1.71 -9.80
CA GLY A 119 -23.49 2.50 -8.57
C GLY A 119 -23.52 1.66 -7.29
N GLU A 120 -23.59 0.33 -7.39
CA GLU A 120 -23.66 -0.56 -6.23
C GLU A 120 -22.30 -0.67 -5.52
N ILE A 121 -22.33 -0.64 -4.18
CA ILE A 121 -21.16 -0.93 -3.37
C ILE A 121 -20.95 -2.44 -3.37
N LEU A 122 -19.86 -2.88 -3.99
CA LEU A 122 -19.51 -4.29 -4.12
C LEU A 122 -18.92 -4.84 -2.81
N CYS A 123 -18.00 -4.08 -2.20
CA CYS A 123 -17.45 -4.41 -0.88
C CYS A 123 -16.78 -3.20 -0.22
N GLY A 124 -16.57 -3.30 1.09
CA GLY A 124 -15.66 -2.47 1.87
C GLY A 124 -14.36 -3.22 2.17
N LEU A 125 -13.23 -2.55 2.02
CA LEU A 125 -11.89 -3.07 2.29
C LEU A 125 -11.30 -2.35 3.51
N ASP A 126 -10.45 -3.04 4.28
CA ASP A 126 -9.70 -2.41 5.38
C ASP A 126 -8.79 -1.31 4.82
N GLY A 127 -9.09 -0.05 5.15
CA GLY A 127 -8.40 1.11 4.58
C GLY A 127 -6.92 1.18 4.93
N PRO A 128 -6.51 0.92 6.20
CA PRO A 128 -5.10 0.83 6.57
C PRO A 128 -4.33 -0.22 5.77
N GLU A 129 -4.89 -1.41 5.57
CA GLU A 129 -4.25 -2.49 4.78
C GLU A 129 -4.13 -2.10 3.30
N VAL A 130 -5.20 -1.57 2.69
CA VAL A 130 -5.13 -1.07 1.30
C VAL A 130 -4.04 -0.01 1.18
N THR A 131 -4.00 0.95 2.12
CA THR A 131 -3.00 2.03 2.13
C THR A 131 -1.59 1.49 2.27
N GLY A 132 -1.35 0.54 3.17
CA GLY A 132 -0.04 -0.09 3.34
C GLY A 132 0.43 -0.81 2.08
N ARG A 133 -0.44 -1.64 1.50
CA ARG A 133 -0.13 -2.42 0.29
C ARG A 133 0.10 -1.56 -0.93
N ARG A 134 -0.80 -0.64 -1.25
CA ARG A 134 -0.68 0.22 -2.43
C ARG A 134 0.54 1.14 -2.36
N THR A 135 0.91 1.60 -1.16
CA THR A 135 2.11 2.43 -0.96
C THR A 135 3.38 1.61 -1.20
N ALA A 136 3.50 0.43 -0.59
CA ALA A 136 4.59 -0.49 -0.88
C ALA A 136 4.61 -0.92 -2.36
N GLY A 137 3.43 -1.13 -2.96
CA GLY A 137 3.27 -1.48 -4.36
C GLY A 137 3.82 -0.42 -5.31
N ILE A 138 3.67 0.88 -5.02
CA ILE A 138 4.30 1.95 -5.81
C ILE A 138 5.83 1.90 -5.73
N SER A 139 6.40 1.65 -4.54
CA SER A 139 7.84 1.45 -4.39
C SER A 139 8.35 0.23 -5.18
N LEU A 140 7.63 -0.88 -5.12
CA LEU A 140 7.96 -2.10 -5.88
C LEU A 140 7.81 -1.89 -7.39
N LEU A 141 6.81 -1.13 -7.84
CA LEU A 141 6.67 -0.74 -9.23
C LEU A 141 7.85 0.12 -9.69
N ALA A 142 8.29 1.07 -8.87
CA ALA A 142 9.48 1.86 -9.15
C ALA A 142 10.72 0.95 -9.29
N MET A 143 10.94 0.03 -8.34
CA MET A 143 12.03 -0.94 -8.43
C MET A 143 11.96 -1.75 -9.73
N ALA A 144 10.80 -2.30 -10.07
CA ALA A 144 10.59 -3.07 -11.31
C ALA A 144 10.70 -2.23 -12.59
N THR A 145 10.72 -0.89 -12.49
CA THR A 145 10.84 0.03 -13.63
C THR A 145 12.29 0.48 -13.83
N PHE A 146 13.03 0.72 -12.76
CA PHE A 146 14.36 1.32 -12.83
C PHE A 146 15.51 0.33 -12.60
N LEU A 147 15.26 -0.84 -12.01
CA LEU A 147 16.30 -1.85 -11.82
C LEU A 147 16.39 -2.78 -13.04
N PRO A 148 17.59 -3.01 -13.60
CA PRO A 148 17.76 -3.91 -14.74
C PRO A 148 17.61 -5.39 -14.35
N THR A 149 17.83 -5.72 -13.09
CA THR A 149 17.75 -7.07 -12.51
C THR A 149 17.12 -7.01 -11.13
N ALA A 150 16.75 -8.17 -10.58
CA ALA A 150 16.29 -8.24 -9.19
C ALA A 150 17.37 -7.66 -8.23
N PRO A 151 16.98 -6.86 -7.22
CA PRO A 151 17.92 -6.32 -6.26
C PRO A 151 18.41 -7.41 -5.31
N GLU A 152 19.71 -7.42 -5.05
CA GLU A 152 20.37 -8.25 -4.04
C GLU A 152 20.32 -7.60 -2.66
N GLU A 153 20.30 -6.26 -2.59
CA GLU A 153 20.29 -5.52 -1.34
C GLU A 153 19.44 -4.25 -1.38
N ILE A 154 18.57 -4.09 -0.37
CA ILE A 154 17.68 -2.95 -0.15
C ILE A 154 17.88 -2.42 1.25
N VAL A 155 17.89 -1.10 1.41
CA VAL A 155 17.85 -0.42 2.71
C VAL A 155 16.48 0.23 2.91
N LEU A 156 15.85 -0.04 4.05
CA LEU A 156 14.66 0.65 4.54
C LEU A 156 15.07 1.61 5.66
N ILE A 157 14.73 2.88 5.54
CA ILE A 157 14.93 3.87 6.61
C ILE A 157 13.58 4.14 7.28
N GLY A 158 13.41 3.66 8.51
CA GLY A 158 12.16 3.71 9.28
C GLY A 158 11.69 2.33 9.70
N THR A 159 11.03 2.26 10.85
CA THR A 159 10.54 1.01 11.50
C THR A 159 9.02 1.01 11.71
N GLY A 160 8.30 1.89 10.99
CA GLY A 160 6.86 2.07 11.11
C GLY A 160 6.02 1.07 10.31
N ALA A 161 4.70 1.31 10.28
CA ALA A 161 3.76 0.45 9.57
C ALA A 161 4.06 0.32 8.06
N GLN A 162 4.56 1.38 7.42
CA GLN A 162 4.95 1.32 6.00
C GLN A 162 6.17 0.42 5.80
N ALA A 163 7.18 0.45 6.69
CA ALA A 163 8.31 -0.47 6.64
C ALA A 163 7.86 -1.93 6.70
N ALA A 164 6.90 -2.26 7.57
CA ALA A 164 6.34 -3.62 7.64
C ALA A 164 5.69 -4.07 6.32
N HIS A 165 4.91 -3.21 5.67
CA HIS A 165 4.31 -3.53 4.36
C HIS A 165 5.35 -3.62 3.24
N HIS A 166 6.41 -2.81 3.30
CA HIS A 166 7.52 -2.90 2.34
C HIS A 166 8.29 -4.22 2.53
N VAL A 167 8.55 -4.67 3.76
CA VAL A 167 9.14 -5.99 4.01
C VAL A 167 8.26 -7.10 3.42
N ALA A 168 6.95 -7.08 3.67
CA ALA A 168 6.03 -8.08 3.13
C ALA A 168 6.00 -8.08 1.59
N GLY A 169 6.02 -6.90 0.98
CA GLY A 169 6.04 -6.76 -0.48
C GLY A 169 7.37 -7.17 -1.13
N ILE A 170 8.50 -6.82 -0.49
CA ILE A 170 9.83 -7.26 -0.91
C ILE A 170 9.95 -8.76 -0.78
N HIS A 171 9.48 -9.37 0.31
CA HIS A 171 9.48 -10.82 0.45
C HIS A 171 8.67 -11.51 -0.66
N ALA A 172 7.50 -10.95 -1.00
CA ALA A 172 6.62 -11.52 -2.02
C ALA A 172 7.24 -11.51 -3.43
N LEU A 173 8.05 -10.50 -3.77
CA LEU A 173 8.58 -10.32 -5.14
C LEU A 173 10.08 -10.62 -5.27
N TYR A 174 10.83 -10.45 -4.18
CA TYR A 174 12.29 -10.57 -4.11
C TYR A 174 12.71 -11.33 -2.83
N PRO A 175 12.25 -12.57 -2.63
CA PRO A 175 12.48 -13.31 -1.37
C PRO A 175 13.95 -13.55 -1.03
N GLY A 176 14.84 -13.55 -2.04
CA GLY A 176 16.30 -13.69 -1.85
C GLY A 176 17.06 -12.40 -1.53
N CYS A 177 16.40 -11.24 -1.58
CA CYS A 177 17.04 -9.95 -1.36
C CYS A 177 17.41 -9.77 0.12
N ARG A 178 18.61 -9.24 0.41
CA ARG A 178 18.97 -8.79 1.77
C ARG A 178 18.30 -7.45 2.05
N VAL A 179 17.57 -7.36 3.17
CA VAL A 179 16.88 -6.13 3.57
C VAL A 179 17.50 -5.60 4.85
N LEU A 180 18.11 -4.42 4.76
CA LEU A 180 18.74 -3.75 5.88
C LEU A 180 17.82 -2.65 6.41
N VAL A 181 17.64 -2.56 7.72
CA VAL A 181 16.73 -1.58 8.36
C VAL A 181 17.53 -0.58 9.16
N ARG A 182 17.32 0.70 8.90
CA ARG A 182 17.92 1.81 9.63
C ARG A 182 16.84 2.61 10.36
N GLY A 183 17.14 3.06 11.56
CA GLY A 183 16.29 3.93 12.36
C GLY A 183 17.11 4.73 13.36
N ILE A 184 16.48 5.69 14.02
CA ILE A 184 17.13 6.55 15.03
C ILE A 184 17.40 5.81 16.36
N ASP A 185 16.59 4.78 16.64
CA ASP A 185 16.60 4.02 17.88
C ASP A 185 17.02 2.58 17.55
N PRO A 186 18.24 2.16 17.94
CA PRO A 186 18.72 0.81 17.68
C PRO A 186 17.81 -0.29 18.25
N GLY A 187 17.23 -0.08 19.43
CA GLY A 187 16.32 -1.03 20.06
C GLY A 187 15.03 -1.23 19.26
N GLN A 188 14.48 -0.14 18.69
CA GLN A 188 13.33 -0.24 17.79
C GLN A 188 13.67 -0.92 16.47
N VAL A 189 14.90 -0.74 15.95
CA VAL A 189 15.38 -1.44 14.74
C VAL A 189 15.50 -2.93 15.02
N GLU A 190 16.15 -3.33 16.10
CA GLU A 190 16.28 -4.73 16.50
C GLU A 190 14.91 -5.38 16.71
N ALA A 191 14.00 -4.73 17.43
CA ALA A 191 12.65 -5.23 17.65
C ALA A 191 11.85 -5.35 16.34
N PHE A 192 12.03 -4.42 15.40
CA PHE A 192 11.41 -4.49 14.08
C PHE A 192 11.95 -5.69 13.28
N CYS A 193 13.27 -5.87 13.22
CA CYS A 193 13.90 -6.99 12.53
C CYS A 193 13.50 -8.33 13.13
N GLN A 194 13.45 -8.46 14.46
CA GLN A 194 12.97 -9.68 15.13
C GLN A 194 11.51 -9.98 14.78
N ARG A 195 10.64 -8.98 14.83
CA ARG A 195 9.20 -9.14 14.56
C ARG A 195 8.92 -9.54 13.11
N HIS A 196 9.65 -8.96 12.15
CA HIS A 196 9.39 -9.14 10.72
C HIS A 196 10.35 -10.13 10.04
N GLY A 197 11.39 -10.59 10.72
CA GLY A 197 12.33 -11.60 10.22
C GLY A 197 11.69 -12.97 9.99
N VAL A 198 10.59 -13.27 10.67
CA VAL A 198 9.76 -14.47 10.38
C VAL A 198 9.11 -14.41 8.99
N CYS A 199 8.81 -13.20 8.50
CA CYS A 199 8.31 -12.99 7.15
C CYS A 199 9.46 -12.94 6.15
N HIS A 200 10.57 -12.29 6.48
CA HIS A 200 11.71 -12.14 5.58
C HIS A 200 13.03 -12.52 6.28
N PRO A 201 13.55 -13.74 6.08
CA PRO A 201 14.70 -14.25 6.84
C PRO A 201 15.99 -13.45 6.68
N SER A 202 16.16 -12.75 5.54
CA SER A 202 17.33 -11.90 5.26
C SER A 202 17.16 -10.45 5.74
N LEU A 203 16.26 -10.20 6.69
CA LEU A 203 16.02 -8.90 7.31
C LEU A 203 16.98 -8.69 8.48
N ALA A 204 17.76 -7.59 8.47
CA ALA A 204 18.73 -7.30 9.51
C ALA A 204 18.85 -5.79 9.79
N PRO A 205 19.38 -5.38 10.96
CA PRO A 205 19.78 -4.00 11.18
C PRO A 205 20.83 -3.56 10.15
N CYS A 206 20.69 -2.34 9.64
CA CYS A 206 21.68 -1.71 8.78
C CYS A 206 22.87 -1.24 9.63
N PRO A 207 24.12 -1.41 9.16
CA PRO A 207 25.28 -0.73 9.75
C PRO A 207 25.13 0.80 9.71
N ASP A 208 25.96 1.51 10.48
CA ASP A 208 25.94 2.97 10.55
C ASP A 208 26.08 3.64 9.17
N ILE A 209 26.88 3.02 8.30
CA ILE A 209 27.08 3.44 6.92
C ILE A 209 26.23 2.55 6.00
N ILE A 210 25.43 3.20 5.15
CA ILE A 210 24.66 2.51 4.11
C ILE A 210 25.66 1.86 3.14
N PRO A 211 25.62 0.52 2.96
CA PRO A 211 26.56 -0.17 2.09
C PRO A 211 26.52 0.36 0.65
N GLU A 212 27.67 0.42 0.00
CA GLU A 212 27.74 0.80 -1.42
C GLU A 212 26.97 -0.17 -2.32
N SER A 213 26.90 -1.46 -1.93
CA SER A 213 26.14 -2.52 -2.59
C SER A 213 24.62 -2.31 -2.57
N ALA A 214 24.08 -1.44 -1.72
CA ALA A 214 22.64 -1.18 -1.64
C ALA A 214 22.13 -0.53 -2.93
N GLN A 215 21.40 -1.31 -3.73
CA GLN A 215 20.82 -0.91 -5.01
C GLN A 215 19.56 -0.07 -4.84
N VAL A 216 18.89 -0.19 -3.69
CA VAL A 216 17.68 0.58 -3.38
C VAL A 216 17.74 1.11 -1.95
N VAL A 217 17.36 2.38 -1.78
CA VAL A 217 17.08 2.98 -0.47
C VAL A 217 15.65 3.49 -0.46
N ILE A 218 14.85 3.07 0.51
CA ILE A 218 13.45 3.51 0.66
C ILE A 218 13.30 4.23 2.01
N THR A 219 12.91 5.49 1.98
CA THR A 219 12.66 6.29 3.20
C THR A 219 11.17 6.23 3.58
N LEU A 220 10.90 5.83 4.82
CA LEU A 220 9.59 5.42 5.35
C LEU A 220 9.31 6.02 6.74
N THR A 221 9.80 7.23 6.96
CA THR A 221 9.79 7.96 8.22
C THR A 221 8.76 9.08 8.22
N THR A 222 8.37 9.53 9.42
CA THR A 222 7.59 10.74 9.59
C THR A 222 8.47 11.97 9.89
N SER A 223 9.72 11.96 9.43
CA SER A 223 10.72 12.95 9.81
C SER A 223 10.38 14.35 9.27
N LYS A 224 10.77 15.37 10.03
CA LYS A 224 10.83 16.76 9.58
C LYS A 224 12.26 17.18 9.22
N GLU A 225 13.23 16.30 9.36
CA GLU A 225 14.62 16.54 9.02
C GLU A 225 15.14 15.44 8.10
N VAL A 226 16.07 15.81 7.22
CA VAL A 226 16.67 14.89 6.25
C VAL A 226 17.29 13.69 6.96
N VAL A 227 16.96 12.48 6.50
CA VAL A 227 17.50 11.20 7.00
C VAL A 227 18.41 10.50 6.00
N TYR A 228 18.41 10.93 4.73
CA TYR A 228 19.25 10.43 3.66
C TYR A 228 19.71 11.57 2.74
N ASP A 229 21.02 11.78 2.61
CA ASP A 229 21.59 12.78 1.68
C ASP A 229 22.95 12.38 1.10
N LEU A 230 23.12 11.11 0.73
CA LEU A 230 24.35 10.66 0.11
C LEU A 230 24.47 11.19 -1.34
N PRO A 231 25.71 11.33 -1.88
CA PRO A 231 25.90 11.62 -3.29
C PRO A 231 25.11 10.66 -4.18
N ALA A 232 24.44 11.22 -5.18
CA ALA A 232 23.62 10.45 -6.11
C ALA A 232 24.49 9.47 -6.91
N SER A 233 24.04 8.22 -7.05
CA SER A 233 24.76 7.16 -7.75
C SER A 233 23.86 6.48 -8.79
N PRO A 234 24.32 6.25 -10.04
CA PRO A 234 23.53 5.53 -11.05
C PRO A 234 23.17 4.09 -10.67
N GLY A 235 23.92 3.49 -9.75
CA GLY A 235 23.66 2.12 -9.25
C GLY A 235 22.64 2.05 -8.11
N ARG A 236 22.11 3.20 -7.65
CA ARG A 236 21.20 3.27 -6.51
C ARG A 236 19.91 4.02 -6.84
N LEU A 237 18.80 3.31 -6.77
CA LEU A 237 17.47 3.89 -6.77
C LEU A 237 17.14 4.40 -5.36
N VAL A 238 16.70 5.65 -5.24
CA VAL A 238 16.19 6.20 -3.98
C VAL A 238 14.68 6.43 -4.10
N ILE A 239 13.92 5.97 -3.11
CA ILE A 239 12.46 6.10 -3.11
C ILE A 239 12.03 6.81 -1.82
N GLY A 240 11.46 8.01 -1.95
CA GLY A 240 10.99 8.82 -0.83
C GLY A 240 9.48 8.70 -0.63
N VAL A 241 9.04 8.09 0.47
CA VAL A 241 7.61 7.76 0.70
C VAL A 241 7.02 8.49 1.89
N GLY A 242 7.80 8.68 2.96
CA GLY A 242 7.34 9.18 4.24
C GLY A 242 7.02 10.67 4.27
N ALA A 243 7.75 11.52 3.54
CA ALA A 243 7.47 12.96 3.48
C ALA A 243 6.35 13.33 2.48
N PHE A 244 5.10 13.36 2.95
CA PHE A 244 3.90 13.72 2.18
C PHE A 244 3.22 15.01 2.67
N ARG A 245 3.93 15.85 3.44
CA ARG A 245 3.50 17.21 3.77
C ARG A 245 4.65 18.19 3.54
N PRO A 246 4.36 19.48 3.28
CA PRO A 246 5.38 20.52 3.10
C PRO A 246 6.41 20.61 4.23
N ASP A 247 6.00 20.36 5.47
CA ASP A 247 6.85 20.48 6.66
C ASP A 247 7.74 19.25 6.92
N MET A 248 7.59 18.19 6.13
CA MET A 248 8.36 16.95 6.28
C MET A 248 9.61 16.95 5.41
N ALA A 249 10.60 16.16 5.79
CA ALA A 249 11.77 15.87 4.96
C ALA A 249 12.36 14.52 5.34
N GLU A 250 12.85 13.80 4.33
CA GLU A 250 13.58 12.55 4.42
C GLU A 250 14.81 12.54 3.53
N ILE A 251 14.72 13.14 2.34
CA ILE A 251 15.78 13.14 1.32
C ILE A 251 16.33 14.57 1.17
N GLY A 252 17.65 14.71 1.23
CA GLY A 252 18.33 16.00 1.14
C GLY A 252 18.65 16.45 -0.28
N SER A 253 19.12 17.70 -0.38
CA SER A 253 19.41 18.37 -1.63
C SER A 253 20.55 17.74 -2.43
N THR A 254 21.53 17.11 -1.77
CA THR A 254 22.68 16.48 -2.44
C THR A 254 22.19 15.30 -3.29
N THR A 255 21.36 14.44 -2.72
CA THR A 255 20.73 13.33 -3.46
C THR A 255 19.80 13.85 -4.54
N LEU A 256 18.94 14.83 -4.22
CA LEU A 256 17.90 15.31 -5.13
C LEU A 256 18.48 16.01 -6.37
N HIS A 257 19.39 16.97 -6.19
CA HIS A 257 19.99 17.70 -7.32
C HIS A 257 20.93 16.85 -8.17
N GLY A 258 21.48 15.77 -7.61
CA GLY A 258 22.30 14.81 -8.36
C GLY A 258 21.49 13.76 -9.14
N SER A 259 20.16 13.75 -9.03
CA SER A 259 19.30 12.69 -9.55
C SER A 259 18.29 13.18 -10.57
N ARG A 260 17.85 12.28 -11.44
CA ARG A 260 16.63 12.48 -12.19
C ARG A 260 15.42 12.16 -11.32
N LEU A 261 14.47 13.09 -11.27
CA LEU A 261 13.36 13.07 -10.33
C LEU A 261 12.09 12.56 -11.01
N PHE A 262 11.43 11.61 -10.36
CA PHE A 262 10.11 11.14 -10.73
C PHE A 262 9.14 11.30 -9.56
N ALA A 263 7.88 11.61 -9.84
CA ALA A 263 6.80 11.60 -8.85
C ALA A 263 5.70 10.63 -9.27
N ASP A 264 5.12 9.90 -8.31
CA ASP A 264 3.95 9.05 -8.57
C ASP A 264 2.73 9.89 -8.98
N ASP A 265 2.50 10.99 -8.27
CA ASP A 265 1.48 12.00 -8.56
C ASP A 265 2.13 13.40 -8.62
N PRO A 266 2.57 13.87 -9.81
CA PRO A 266 3.21 15.19 -9.93
C PRO A 266 2.31 16.36 -9.51
N ALA A 267 0.98 16.23 -9.63
CA ALA A 267 0.05 17.28 -9.23
C ALA A 267 0.00 17.42 -7.70
N GLY A 268 -0.17 16.30 -6.99
CA GLY A 268 -0.09 16.27 -5.53
C GLY A 268 1.30 16.63 -5.01
N ALA A 269 2.36 16.15 -5.65
CA ALA A 269 3.73 16.37 -5.19
C ALA A 269 4.11 17.85 -5.08
N ARG A 270 3.59 18.71 -5.98
CA ARG A 270 3.80 20.17 -5.95
C ARG A 270 3.30 20.85 -4.67
N HIS A 271 2.45 20.20 -3.91
CA HIS A 271 1.86 20.73 -2.68
C HIS A 271 2.20 19.86 -1.46
N GLU A 272 2.54 18.60 -1.66
CA GLU A 272 2.71 17.62 -0.57
C GLU A 272 4.15 17.16 -0.38
N ALA A 273 5.01 17.17 -1.42
CA ALA A 273 6.35 16.58 -1.35
C ALA A 273 7.36 17.51 -0.66
N GLY A 274 7.36 17.51 0.67
CA GLY A 274 8.26 18.34 1.50
C GLY A 274 9.75 18.25 1.11
N ASP A 275 10.24 17.06 0.74
CA ASP A 275 11.61 16.86 0.20
C ASP A 275 11.91 17.80 -0.97
N LEU A 276 11.05 17.75 -2.00
CA LEU A 276 11.22 18.48 -3.25
C LEU A 276 11.00 19.98 -3.05
N LEU A 277 9.99 20.34 -2.24
CA LEU A 277 9.66 21.72 -1.92
C LEU A 277 10.80 22.41 -1.18
N ARG A 278 11.37 21.76 -0.16
CA ARG A 278 12.44 22.32 0.66
C ARG A 278 13.78 22.36 -0.08
N ALA A 279 14.04 21.39 -0.95
CA ALA A 279 15.23 21.40 -1.79
C ALA A 279 15.16 22.46 -2.91
N GLY A 280 13.98 23.01 -3.20
CA GLY A 280 13.82 24.05 -4.23
C GLY A 280 14.06 23.52 -5.65
N VAL A 281 13.65 22.27 -5.92
CA VAL A 281 13.86 21.65 -7.24
C VAL A 281 13.11 22.39 -8.34
N ASP A 282 13.65 22.35 -9.56
CA ASP A 282 12.91 22.81 -10.74
C ASP A 282 11.80 21.79 -11.09
N TRP A 283 10.56 22.16 -10.82
CA TRP A 283 9.39 21.32 -11.10
C TRP A 283 9.16 21.00 -12.57
N GLN A 284 9.82 21.68 -13.53
CA GLN A 284 9.79 21.30 -14.93
C GLN A 284 10.60 20.02 -15.19
N THR A 285 11.52 19.70 -14.30
CA THR A 285 12.40 18.52 -14.38
C THR A 285 11.85 17.30 -13.64
N VAL A 286 10.80 17.46 -12.84
CA VAL A 286 10.14 16.37 -12.10
C VAL A 286 9.14 15.67 -13.03
N LEU A 287 9.47 14.44 -13.42
CA LEU A 287 8.69 13.67 -14.39
C LEU A 287 7.63 12.79 -13.72
N PRO A 288 6.49 12.50 -14.38
CA PRO A 288 5.57 11.47 -13.89
C PRO A 288 6.21 10.09 -13.94
N LEU A 289 5.93 9.24 -12.96
CA LEU A 289 6.40 7.84 -12.95
C LEU A 289 6.00 7.08 -14.22
N ALA A 290 4.84 7.37 -14.82
CA ALA A 290 4.42 6.73 -16.07
C ALA A 290 5.37 7.00 -17.24
N ALA A 291 6.04 8.16 -17.29
CA ALA A 291 7.03 8.44 -18.32
C ALA A 291 8.20 7.44 -18.28
N ALA A 292 8.62 7.01 -17.08
CA ALA A 292 9.65 5.98 -16.92
C ALA A 292 9.15 4.58 -17.26
N ILE A 293 7.86 4.28 -17.05
CA ILE A 293 7.27 2.98 -17.43
C ILE A 293 7.35 2.80 -18.95
N SER A 294 7.06 3.85 -19.72
CA SER A 294 7.15 3.81 -21.19
C SER A 294 8.58 3.83 -21.71
N LYS A 295 9.46 4.60 -21.07
CA LYS A 295 10.86 4.74 -21.46
C LYS A 295 11.74 4.93 -20.22
N PRO A 296 12.25 3.83 -19.64
CA PRO A 296 13.05 3.94 -18.43
C PRO A 296 14.37 4.66 -18.74
N PRO A 297 14.78 5.62 -17.91
CA PRO A 297 16.07 6.25 -18.03
C PRO A 297 17.20 5.24 -17.74
N SER A 298 18.28 5.28 -18.52
CA SER A 298 19.49 4.47 -18.27
C SER A 298 20.68 5.34 -17.90
N GLY A 299 21.51 4.88 -16.94
CA GLY A 299 22.80 5.51 -16.64
C GLY A 299 22.77 6.80 -15.82
N HIS A 300 21.63 7.17 -15.22
CA HIS A 300 21.55 8.32 -14.32
C HIS A 300 21.06 7.88 -12.94
N PRO A 301 21.49 8.56 -11.86
CA PRO A 301 20.87 8.38 -10.55
C PRO A 301 19.38 8.74 -10.62
N VAL A 302 18.55 8.00 -9.89
CA VAL A 302 17.10 8.16 -9.91
C VAL A 302 16.58 8.31 -8.50
N VAL A 303 15.70 9.31 -8.32
CA VAL A 303 14.85 9.45 -7.15
C VAL A 303 13.39 9.34 -7.59
N VAL A 304 12.62 8.50 -6.91
CA VAL A 304 11.16 8.45 -7.03
C VAL A 304 10.55 8.99 -5.76
N LYS A 305 9.71 10.02 -5.87
CA LYS A 305 8.95 10.58 -4.77
C LYS A 305 7.51 10.07 -4.83
N SER A 306 7.03 9.48 -3.73
CA SER A 306 5.62 9.14 -3.55
C SER A 306 4.97 10.06 -2.54
N VAL A 307 3.81 10.62 -2.91
CA VAL A 307 2.90 11.35 -2.01
C VAL A 307 1.52 10.66 -1.91
N GLY A 308 1.20 9.83 -2.91
CA GLY A 308 0.05 8.94 -2.91
C GLY A 308 -1.26 9.62 -3.29
N THR A 309 -1.97 9.02 -4.24
CA THR A 309 -3.27 9.44 -4.75
C THR A 309 -4.32 8.33 -4.61
N ALA A 310 -5.61 8.67 -4.68
CA ALA A 310 -6.69 7.68 -4.63
C ALA A 310 -6.73 6.77 -5.88
N ALA A 311 -6.08 7.15 -6.97
CA ALA A 311 -5.86 6.26 -8.12
C ALA A 311 -5.12 4.96 -7.74
N TRP A 312 -4.23 5.00 -6.74
CA TRP A 312 -3.52 3.81 -6.24
C TRP A 312 -4.40 2.91 -5.40
N ASP A 313 -5.34 3.49 -4.64
CA ASP A 313 -6.35 2.72 -3.92
C ASP A 313 -7.34 2.06 -4.91
N LEU A 314 -7.66 2.75 -6.02
CA LEU A 314 -8.44 2.19 -7.13
C LEU A 314 -7.74 0.98 -7.76
N ALA A 315 -6.43 1.09 -8.03
CA ALA A 315 -5.65 -0.05 -8.52
C ALA A 315 -5.71 -1.26 -7.58
N ALA A 316 -5.58 -1.04 -6.27
CA ALA A 316 -5.72 -2.10 -5.28
C ALA A 316 -7.14 -2.70 -5.25
N ALA A 317 -8.16 -1.86 -5.42
CA ALA A 317 -9.56 -2.31 -5.48
C ALA A 317 -9.86 -3.13 -6.75
N ARG A 318 -9.19 -2.88 -7.89
CA ARG A 318 -9.28 -3.75 -9.08
C ARG A 318 -8.78 -5.17 -8.79
N VAL A 319 -7.69 -5.29 -8.02
CA VAL A 319 -7.18 -6.61 -7.58
C VAL A 319 -8.18 -7.29 -6.66
N ALA A 320 -8.72 -6.57 -5.67
CA ALA A 320 -9.76 -7.08 -4.78
C ALA A 320 -11.01 -7.56 -5.54
N ARG A 321 -11.47 -6.79 -6.55
CA ARG A 321 -12.59 -7.18 -7.43
C ARG A 321 -12.30 -8.48 -8.18
N SER A 322 -11.09 -8.64 -8.69
CA SER A 322 -10.69 -9.85 -9.40
C SER A 322 -10.70 -11.08 -8.46
N SER A 323 -10.25 -10.90 -7.21
CA SER A 323 -10.31 -11.93 -6.17
C SER A 323 -11.75 -12.32 -5.81
N LEU A 324 -12.68 -11.36 -5.71
CA LEU A 324 -14.13 -11.62 -5.54
C LEU A 324 -14.68 -12.49 -6.67
N GLN A 325 -14.42 -12.11 -7.92
CA GLN A 325 -14.92 -12.82 -9.10
C GLN A 325 -14.36 -14.25 -9.19
N GLN A 326 -13.12 -14.47 -8.78
CA GLN A 326 -12.52 -15.81 -8.76
C GLN A 326 -13.13 -16.70 -7.66
N ALA A 327 -13.40 -16.16 -6.47
CA ALA A 327 -14.07 -16.89 -5.41
C ALA A 327 -15.49 -17.31 -5.81
N ALA A 328 -16.24 -16.42 -6.48
CA ALA A 328 -17.57 -16.72 -7.00
C ALA A 328 -17.61 -17.87 -8.03
N ARG A 329 -16.50 -18.09 -8.76
CA ARG A 329 -16.40 -19.09 -9.84
C ARG A 329 -15.90 -20.47 -9.38
N ARG A 330 -15.39 -20.62 -8.15
CA ARG A 330 -14.86 -21.90 -7.65
C ARG A 330 -15.84 -22.54 -6.68
N PRO A 331 -16.50 -23.67 -7.01
CA PRO A 331 -17.40 -24.36 -6.08
C PRO A 331 -16.70 -24.88 -4.81
N ASN A 332 -15.36 -25.02 -4.82
CA ASN A 332 -14.51 -25.41 -3.68
C ASN A 332 -13.29 -24.47 -3.49
N GLY A 333 -13.39 -23.20 -3.92
CA GLY A 333 -12.32 -22.22 -3.72
C GLY A 333 -12.18 -21.78 -2.26
N PRO A 334 -11.13 -21.03 -1.89
CA PRO A 334 -11.11 -20.38 -0.58
C PRO A 334 -12.37 -19.52 -0.46
N VAL A 335 -13.26 -19.92 0.44
CA VAL A 335 -14.43 -19.12 0.82
C VAL A 335 -13.88 -17.98 1.64
N PHE A 336 -13.89 -16.77 1.08
CA PHE A 336 -13.69 -15.58 1.90
C PHE A 336 -14.81 -15.59 2.95
N PRO A 337 -14.49 -15.55 4.26
CA PRO A 337 -15.52 -15.56 5.28
C PRO A 337 -16.49 -14.41 4.98
N PRO A 338 -17.81 -14.60 5.17
CA PRO A 338 -18.75 -13.50 5.03
C PRO A 338 -18.25 -12.38 5.93
N GLY A 339 -17.95 -11.23 5.33
CA GLY A 339 -17.59 -10.03 6.06
C GLY A 339 -18.63 -9.79 7.15
N GLN A 340 -18.19 -9.46 8.37
CA GLN A 340 -19.15 -9.22 9.43
C GLN A 340 -20.08 -8.08 8.99
N PRO A 341 -21.40 -8.22 9.10
CA PRO A 341 -22.30 -7.09 8.89
C PRO A 341 -21.87 -5.96 9.84
N ALA A 342 -21.92 -4.71 9.36
CA ALA A 342 -21.58 -3.53 10.14
C ALA A 342 -22.43 -3.52 11.43
N THR A 343 -21.87 -4.01 12.53
CA THR A 343 -22.51 -4.00 13.84
C THR A 343 -22.04 -2.75 14.59
N PRO A 344 -22.96 -1.98 15.21
CA PRO A 344 -22.56 -0.93 16.13
C PRO A 344 -21.80 -1.58 17.30
N LYS A 345 -20.54 -1.23 17.51
CA LYS A 345 -19.80 -1.64 18.72
C LYS A 345 -20.34 -0.87 19.93
N ASN A 346 -21.49 -1.30 20.45
CA ASN A 346 -21.93 -0.99 21.80
C ASN A 346 -21.63 -2.21 22.69
N GLY A 347 -20.77 -2.03 23.69
CA GLY A 347 -20.50 -3.07 24.68
C GLY A 347 -19.09 -2.99 25.26
N VAL A 348 -18.82 -1.97 26.07
CA VAL A 348 -17.73 -2.01 27.04
C VAL A 348 -18.15 -3.01 28.11
N ALA A 349 -17.61 -4.23 28.08
CA ALA A 349 -17.61 -5.07 29.25
C ALA A 349 -16.44 -4.62 30.14
N ALA A 350 -16.77 -3.86 31.18
CA ALA A 350 -15.87 -3.56 32.27
C ALA A 350 -15.53 -4.88 32.98
N HIS A 351 -14.25 -5.23 33.04
CA HIS A 351 -13.75 -6.14 34.04
C HIS A 351 -12.77 -5.40 34.94
N ASP A 352 -13.13 -5.37 36.21
CA ASP A 352 -12.40 -4.92 37.39
C ASP A 352 -10.91 -5.30 37.34
N PHE A 353 -10.04 -4.32 37.57
CA PHE A 353 -8.78 -4.54 38.28
C PHE A 353 -8.75 -3.55 39.47
N ARG A 354 -9.05 -4.10 40.65
CA ARG A 354 -8.66 -3.55 41.95
C ARG A 354 -7.24 -4.03 42.28
N ALA A 355 -6.50 -3.12 42.92
CA ALA A 355 -5.15 -3.22 43.48
C ALA A 355 -4.01 -3.09 42.47
#